data_AF-A0A7C7LQ24-F1
#
_entry.id   AF-A0A7C7LQ24-F1
#
_cell.length_a   1.000
_cell.length_b   1.000
_cell.length_c   1.000
_cell.angle_alpha   90.00
_cell.angle_beta   90.00
_cell.angle_gamma   90.00
#
_symmetry.space_group_name_H-M   'P 1'
#
loop_
_entity.id
_entity.type
_entity.pdbx_description
1 polymer ?
#
loop_
_entity_poly.entity_id
_entity_poly.type
_entity_poly.pdbx_seq_one_letter_code
_entity_poly.pdbx_strand_id
1 'polypeptide(L)' 'MTPRRRQRLVLVGLIVVGCTIATGLTLLALRENINLFFSPSQIIEGTAPSNTTIRLGGMVVAGSVQRGD' A
#
# COMPACT_ATOMS: atom_id res chain seq x y z
N MET A 1 16.63 5.86 -41.22
CA MET A 1 15.29 5.73 -40.60
C MET A 1 14.39 6.82 -41.15
N THR A 2 13.23 6.48 -41.72
CA THR A 2 12.29 7.50 -42.21
C THR A 2 11.78 8.36 -41.04
N PRO A 3 11.74 9.70 -41.14
CA PRO A 3 11.40 10.59 -40.03
C PRO A 3 10.04 10.26 -39.39
N ARG A 4 9.06 9.80 -40.19
CA ARG A 4 7.74 9.32 -39.73
C ARG A 4 7.81 8.11 -38.78
N ARG A 5 8.76 7.20 -38.97
CA ARG A 5 8.95 6.02 -38.10
C ARG A 5 9.59 6.40 -36.78
N ARG A 6 10.54 7.34 -36.77
CA ARG A 6 11.17 7.86 -35.55
C ARG A 6 10.15 8.58 -34.66
N GLN A 7 9.27 9.38 -35.25
CA GLN A 7 8.23 10.11 -34.51
C GLN A 7 7.20 9.16 -33.86
N ARG A 8 6.80 8.08 -34.56
CA ARG A 8 5.95 7.03 -33.98
C ARG A 8 6.63 6.29 -32.84
N LEU A 9 7.93 5.96 -32.98
CA LEU A 9 8.69 5.29 -31.91
C LEU A 9 8.81 6.16 -30.66
N VAL A 10 9.03 7.47 -30.82
CA VAL A 10 9.07 8.41 -29.69
C VAL A 10 7.70 8.51 -29.01
N LEU A 11 6.62 8.59 -29.78
CA LEU A 11 5.26 8.65 -29.24
C LEU A 11 4.90 7.37 -28.46
N VAL A 12 5.18 6.20 -29.04
CA VAL A 12 4.95 4.91 -28.37
C VAL A 12 5.82 4.79 -27.12
N GLY A 13 7.08 5.19 -27.19
CA GLY A 13 7.98 5.21 -26.02
C GLY A 13 7.44 6.08 -24.88
N LEU A 14 6.92 7.27 -25.21
CA LEU A 14 6.33 8.18 -24.21
C LEU A 14 5.09 7.57 -23.56
N ILE A 15 4.21 6.94 -24.35
CA ILE A 15 3.03 6.24 -23.84
C ILE A 15 3.44 5.09 -22.90
N VAL A 16 4.40 4.26 -23.30
CA VAL A 16 4.87 3.13 -22.49
C VAL A 16 5.47 3.62 -21.17
N VAL A 17 6.30 4.67 -21.20
CA VAL A 17 6.86 5.27 -19.99
C VAL A 17 5.76 5.82 -19.09
N GLY A 18 4.78 6.53 -19.65
CA GLY A 18 3.64 7.05 -18.90
C GLY A 18 2.82 5.95 -18.21
N CYS A 19 2.49 4.88 -18.94
CA CYS A 19 1.80 3.71 -18.37
C CYS A 19 2.62 3.04 -17.27
N THR A 20 3.93 2.88 -17.48
CA THR A 20 4.82 2.25 -16.48
C THR A 20 4.84 3.05 -15.18
N ILE A 21 4.94 4.38 -15.26
CA ILE A 21 4.90 5.27 -14.09
C ILE A 21 3.54 5.17 -13.39
N ALA A 22 2.44 5.24 -14.13
CA ALA A 22 1.08 5.17 -13.57
C ALA A 22 0.83 3.85 -12.82
N THR A 23 1.20 2.71 -13.42
CA THR A 23 1.06 1.40 -12.77
C THR A 23 1.99 1.28 -11.56
N GLY A 24 3.24 1.76 -11.66
CA GLY A 24 4.19 1.75 -10.55
C GLY A 24 3.68 2.54 -9.33
N LEU A 25 3.16 3.75 -9.56
CA LEU A 25 2.56 4.56 -8.49
C LEU A 25 1.32 3.89 -7.88
N THR A 26 0.50 3.24 -8.71
CA THR A 26 -0.69 2.52 -8.21
C THR A 26 -0.30 1.35 -7.30
N LEU A 27 0.73 0.58 -7.66
CA LEU A 27 1.23 -0.52 -6.83
C LEU A 27 1.86 -0.02 -5.52
N LEU A 28 2.59 1.10 -5.58
CA LEU A 28 3.14 1.73 -4.38
C LEU A 28 2.03 2.20 -3.43
N ALA A 29 1.04 2.93 -3.96
CA ALA A 29 -0.11 3.37 -3.17
C ALA A 29 -0.91 2.19 -2.61
N LEU A 30 -1.06 1.10 -3.36
CA LEU A 30 -1.73 -0.10 -2.88
C LEU A 30 -0.97 -0.74 -1.71
N ARG A 31 0.37 -0.77 -1.75
CA ARG A 31 1.19 -1.29 -0.64
C ARG A 31 0.99 -0.49 0.65
N GLU A 32 0.78 0.82 0.55
CA GLU A 32 0.48 1.69 1.69
C GLU A 32 -0.99 1.59 2.15
N ASN A 33 -1.92 1.22 1.25
CA ASN A 33 -3.36 1.20 1.50
C ASN A 33 -3.92 -0.19 1.90
N ILE A 34 -3.15 -1.27 1.78
CA ILE A 34 -3.56 -2.58 2.31
C ILE A 34 -3.63 -2.46 3.84
N ASN A 35 -4.87 -2.30 4.32
CA ASN A 35 -5.34 -2.30 5.71
C ASN A 35 -4.24 -2.47 6.75
N LEU A 36 -4.07 -1.41 7.55
CA LEU A 36 -3.31 -1.24 8.78
C LEU A 36 -3.53 -2.38 9.79
N PHE A 37 -3.11 -3.59 9.43
CA PHE A 37 -3.05 -4.75 10.30
C PHE A 37 -1.81 -4.60 11.15
N PHE A 38 -1.97 -3.87 12.26
CA PHE A 38 -0.92 -3.78 13.26
C PHE A 38 -1.04 -4.95 14.22
N SER A 39 0.09 -5.61 14.46
CA SER A 39 0.20 -6.57 15.57
C SER A 39 0.22 -5.83 16.92
N PRO A 40 -0.19 -6.48 18.02
CA PRO A 40 -0.18 -5.86 19.35
C PRO A 40 1.19 -5.31 19.75
N SER A 41 2.28 -5.98 19.34
CA SER A 41 3.65 -5.51 19.57
C SER A 41 3.97 -4.21 18.82
N GLN A 42 3.56 -4.10 17.55
CA GLN A 42 3.79 -2.90 16.73
C GLN A 42 3.01 -1.66 17.20
N ILE A 43 1.88 -1.88 17.89
CA ILE A 43 1.11 -0.81 18.52
C ILE A 43 1.83 -0.29 19.76
N ILE A 44 2.39 -1.20 20.59
CA ILE A 44 3.19 -0.84 21.76
C ILE A 44 4.47 -0.11 21.35
N GLU A 45 5.09 -0.51 20.23
CA GLU A 45 6.27 0.13 19.64
C GLU A 45 5.97 1.51 19.00
N GLY A 46 4.72 1.97 19.01
CA GLY A 46 4.35 3.31 18.52
C GLY A 46 4.35 3.47 17.00
N THR A 47 4.37 2.36 16.25
CA THR A 47 4.33 2.39 14.78
C THR A 47 2.91 2.59 14.23
N ALA A 48 1.90 2.44 15.09
CA ALA A 48 0.50 2.61 14.73
C ALA A 48 0.05 4.08 14.87
N PRO A 49 -0.60 4.68 13.85
CA PRO A 49 -1.14 6.03 13.95
C PRO A 49 -2.26 6.07 15.00
N SER A 50 -2.14 6.96 15.98
CA SER A 50 -3.05 7.04 17.13
C SER A 50 -4.43 7.64 16.81
N ASN A 51 -4.60 8.26 15.64
CA ASN A 51 -5.82 8.96 15.24
C ASN A 51 -6.50 8.36 13.99
N THR A 52 -6.29 7.08 13.71
CA THR A 52 -6.94 6.36 12.60
C THR A 52 -7.53 5.04 13.05
N THR A 53 -8.61 4.60 12.40
CA THR A 53 -9.21 3.29 12.67
C THR A 53 -8.31 2.20 12.11
N ILE A 54 -7.65 1.46 13.01
CA ILE A 54 -6.78 0.33 12.66
C ILE A 54 -7.48 -1.01 12.92
N ARG A 55 -7.12 -2.04 12.17
CA ARG A 55 -7.56 -3.42 12.44
C ARG A 55 -6.44 -4.12 13.20
N LEU A 56 -6.72 -4.52 14.43
CA LEU A 56 -5.76 -5.24 15.27
C LEU A 56 -6.04 -6.74 15.18
N GLY A 57 -5.02 -7.52 14.85
CA GLY A 57 -5.08 -8.99 14.86
C GLY A 57 -4.02 -9.55 15.81
N GLY A 58 -4.37 -10.53 16.64
CA GLY A 58 -3.44 -11.13 17.59
C GLY A 58 -4.02 -12.29 18.38
N MET A 59 -3.16 -12.99 19.12
CA MET A 59 -3.56 -14.07 20.02
C MET A 59 -4.19 -13.50 21.28
N VAL A 60 -5.37 -14.01 21.66
CA VAL A 60 -5.98 -13.71 22.95
C VAL A 60 -5.40 -14.68 23.98
N VAL A 61 -4.87 -14.14 25.09
CA VAL A 61 -4.30 -14.95 26.17
C VAL A 61 -5.43 -15.59 26.98
N ALA A 62 -5.25 -16.85 27.39
CA ALA A 62 -6.24 -17.52 28.22
C ALA A 62 -6.48 -16.74 29.54
N GLY A 63 -7.75 -16.48 29.87
CA GLY A 63 -8.13 -15.71 31.05
C GLY A 63 -8.07 -14.18 30.90
N SER A 64 -7.70 -13.63 29.73
CA SER A 64 -7.65 -12.17 29.52
C SER A 64 -8.99 -11.53 29.15
N VAL A 65 -10.02 -12.34 28.86
CA VAL A 65 -11.34 -11.84 28.46
C VAL A 65 -12.19 -11.62 29.71
N GLN A 66 -12.40 -10.36 30.08
CA GLN A 66 -13.40 -9.97 31.06
C GLN A 66 -14.60 -9.41 30.30
N ARG A 67 -15.76 -10.04 30.44
CA ARG A 67 -17.03 -9.46 30.01
C ARG A 67 -17.61 -8.74 31.21
N GLY A 68 -17.88 -7.44 31.08
CA GLY A 68 -18.68 -6.72 32.05
C GLY A 68 -20.13 -7.16 31.90
N ASP A 69 -20.76 -7.50 33.03
CA ASP A 69 -22.21 -7.62 33.13
C ASP A 69 -22.89 -6.25 33.00
#